data_AF-A0A6N9T9N2-F1
#
_entry.id   AF-A0A6N9T9N2-F1
#
_cell.length_a   1.000
_cell.length_b   1.000
_cell.length_c   1.000
_cell.angle_alpha   90.00
_cell.angle_beta   90.00
_cell.angle_gamma   90.00
#
_symmetry.space_group_name_H-M   'P 1'
#
loop_
_entity.id
_entity.type
_entity.pdbx_description
1 polymer ?
#
loop_
_entity_poly.entity_id
_entity_poly.type
_entity_poly.pdbx_seq_one_letter_code
_entity_poly.pdbx_strand_id
1 'polypeptide(L)'
;MTVPSPNDTPLEAFRLQHLRWLNKLGLVDRPWLILGSAPSPTIPETIFETHARVDINNAGRTAQAMGYGRADLTVRAKKKSWEEHRHTDTRLLLWIHTVPALVLPLLLIDKPYDHIGKVRPLRRRDRERVVLEVSGIALDKIGDLGKVTNGVAMACYGLLLGVPEIVLSGISLSKMGHSYDELGRRRRQVDEDRAVLTALAREPRLATTEPDLAAESGIRLWTAP
;
A
#
# COMPACT_ATOMS: atom_id res chain seq x y z
N MET A 1 26.00 10.98 -3.15
CA MET A 1 25.17 10.11 -4.01
C MET A 1 25.82 8.73 -4.02
N THR A 2 25.40 7.82 -3.15
CA THR A 2 26.05 6.51 -2.94
C THR A 2 25.43 5.47 -3.84
N VAL A 3 26.22 4.85 -4.72
CA VAL A 3 25.88 3.63 -5.48
C VAL A 3 25.82 2.46 -4.49
N PRO A 4 24.93 1.44 -4.66
CA PRO A 4 24.91 0.31 -3.73
C PRO A 4 26.29 -0.36 -3.71
N SER A 5 26.83 -0.56 -2.50
CA SER A 5 28.11 -1.22 -2.29
C SER A 5 27.96 -2.73 -2.53
N PRO A 6 29.00 -3.44 -3.01
CA PRO A 6 28.99 -4.90 -3.06
C PRO A 6 28.76 -5.57 -1.69
N ASN A 7 28.84 -4.82 -0.59
CA ASN A 7 28.57 -5.28 0.78
C ASN A 7 27.13 -4.99 1.27
N ASP A 8 26.27 -4.35 0.49
CA ASP A 8 24.89 -4.07 0.91
C ASP A 8 24.09 -5.37 0.97
N THR A 9 23.37 -5.58 2.08
CA THR A 9 22.45 -6.73 2.15
C THR A 9 21.39 -6.63 1.05
N PRO A 10 20.80 -7.74 0.58
CA PRO A 10 19.75 -7.71 -0.43
C PRO A 10 18.57 -6.77 -0.10
N LEU A 11 18.29 -6.58 1.20
CA LEU A 11 17.26 -5.67 1.67
C LEU A 11 17.68 -4.20 1.59
N GLU A 12 18.92 -3.87 1.92
CA GLU A 12 19.43 -2.50 1.81
C GLU A 12 19.53 -2.07 0.34
N ALA A 13 19.99 -2.96 -0.54
CA ALA A 13 19.98 -2.70 -1.98
C ALA A 13 18.56 -2.46 -2.53
N PHE A 14 17.57 -3.24 -2.06
CA PHE A 14 16.16 -3.02 -2.35
C PHE A 14 15.68 -1.65 -1.84
N ARG A 15 15.97 -1.32 -0.57
CA ARG A 15 15.58 -0.06 0.08
C ARG A 15 16.15 1.14 -0.67
N LEU A 16 17.45 1.20 -0.91
CA LEU A 16 18.12 2.28 -1.64
C LEU A 16 17.55 2.45 -3.06
N GLN A 17 17.30 1.34 -3.74
CA GLN A 17 16.73 1.36 -5.08
C GLN A 17 15.31 1.96 -5.11
N HIS A 18 14.49 1.60 -4.13
CA HIS A 18 13.11 2.09 -4.02
C HIS A 18 13.04 3.54 -3.52
N LEU A 19 13.91 3.94 -2.58
CA LEU A 19 14.10 5.33 -2.17
C LEU A 19 14.41 6.23 -3.37
N ARG A 20 15.43 5.87 -4.17
CA ARG A 20 15.80 6.65 -5.38
C ARG A 20 14.67 6.77 -6.39
N TRP A 21 13.77 5.79 -6.44
CA TRP A 21 12.64 5.81 -7.36
C TRP A 21 11.52 6.74 -6.87
N LEU A 22 11.17 6.66 -5.59
CA LEU A 22 10.11 7.46 -4.97
C LEU A 22 10.52 8.93 -4.75
N ASN A 23 11.79 9.19 -4.42
CA ASN A 23 12.31 10.55 -4.23
C ASN A 23 12.25 11.41 -5.51
N LYS A 24 12.14 10.80 -6.69
CA LYS A 24 11.91 11.56 -7.94
C LYS A 24 10.61 12.37 -7.92
N LEU A 25 9.70 12.04 -7.01
CA LEU A 25 8.45 12.75 -6.76
C LEU A 25 8.33 13.27 -5.30
N GLY A 26 9.41 13.22 -4.52
CA GLY A 26 9.38 13.62 -3.10
C GLY A 26 8.44 12.79 -2.22
N LEU A 27 8.10 11.56 -2.63
CA LEU A 27 7.09 10.78 -1.90
C LEU A 27 7.57 10.28 -0.54
N VAL A 28 8.86 10.04 -0.35
CA VAL A 28 9.37 9.55 0.94
C VAL A 28 9.40 10.65 1.99
N ASP A 29 9.48 11.91 1.55
CA ASP A 29 9.56 13.08 2.43
C ASP A 29 8.17 13.60 2.86
N ARG A 30 7.09 13.02 2.32
CA ARG A 30 5.70 13.36 2.63
C ARG A 30 5.03 12.23 3.42
N PRO A 31 4.16 12.54 4.39
CA PRO A 31 3.24 11.57 4.98
C PRO A 31 2.43 10.83 3.92
N TRP A 32 2.03 9.59 4.16
CA TRP A 32 1.22 8.79 3.24
C TRP A 32 -0.19 8.57 3.78
N LEU A 33 -1.19 8.75 2.92
CA LEU A 33 -2.52 8.18 3.12
C LEU A 33 -2.63 6.94 2.24
N ILE A 34 -2.64 5.77 2.86
CA ILE A 34 -2.86 4.49 2.18
C ILE A 34 -4.36 4.24 2.12
N LEU A 35 -4.91 4.36 0.92
CA LEU A 35 -6.32 4.14 0.65
C LEU A 35 -6.57 2.68 0.25
N GLY A 36 -7.23 1.96 1.14
CA GLY A 36 -7.77 0.64 0.91
C GLY A 36 -9.12 0.66 0.18
N SER A 37 -9.74 -0.51 0.10
CA SER A 37 -10.94 -0.77 -0.68
C SER A 37 -12.17 -1.10 0.18
N ALA A 38 -12.14 -0.82 1.49
CA ALA A 38 -13.33 -1.01 2.33
C ALA A 38 -14.44 -0.03 1.90
N PRO A 39 -15.72 -0.40 2.06
CA PRO A 39 -16.83 0.52 1.82
C PRO A 39 -16.76 1.73 2.75
N SER A 40 -17.05 2.91 2.19
CA SER A 40 -17.12 4.19 2.91
C SER A 40 -15.87 4.49 3.76
N PRO A 41 -14.68 4.61 3.13
CA PRO A 41 -13.47 4.93 3.87
C PRO A 41 -13.62 6.27 4.59
N THR A 42 -13.14 6.35 5.83
CA THR A 42 -13.09 7.60 6.58
C THR A 42 -11.90 8.40 6.06
N ILE A 43 -12.16 9.50 5.33
CA ILE A 43 -11.12 10.33 4.72
C ILE A 43 -11.33 11.78 5.17
N PRO A 44 -10.42 12.35 5.99
CA PRO A 44 -10.46 13.76 6.37
C PRO A 44 -10.26 14.66 5.15
N GLU A 45 -11.02 15.74 5.01
CA GLU A 45 -11.01 16.59 3.80
C GLU A 45 -9.63 17.19 3.49
N THR A 46 -8.89 17.60 4.51
CA THR A 46 -7.59 18.29 4.38
C THR A 46 -6.39 17.35 4.29
N ILE A 47 -6.58 16.04 4.43
CA ILE A 47 -5.46 15.09 4.51
C ILE A 47 -4.60 15.09 3.23
N PHE A 48 -5.19 15.40 2.08
CA PHE A 48 -4.48 15.42 0.80
C PHE A 48 -3.59 16.65 0.59
N GLU A 49 -3.73 17.69 1.41
CA GLU A 49 -2.86 18.87 1.35
C GLU A 49 -1.45 18.55 1.83
N THR A 50 -1.32 17.59 2.75
CA THR A 50 -0.06 17.24 3.40
C THR A 50 0.39 15.81 3.06
N HIS A 51 -0.53 14.87 2.87
CA HIS A 51 -0.22 13.47 2.59
C HIS A 51 -0.17 13.18 1.09
N ALA A 52 0.77 12.34 0.69
CA ALA A 52 0.76 11.67 -0.60
C ALA A 52 -0.28 10.55 -0.61
N ARG A 53 -1.10 10.47 -1.67
CA ARG A 53 -2.14 9.44 -1.78
C ARG A 53 -1.58 8.15 -2.38
N VAL A 54 -1.72 7.05 -1.64
CA VAL A 54 -1.32 5.70 -2.05
C VAL A 54 -2.54 4.80 -2.21
N ASP A 55 -2.95 4.54 -3.45
CA ASP A 55 -4.13 3.73 -3.75
C ASP A 55 -3.78 2.24 -3.80
N ILE A 56 -4.53 1.40 -3.08
CA ILE A 56 -4.38 -0.05 -3.10
C ILE A 56 -5.31 -0.70 -4.12
N ASN A 57 -4.72 -1.37 -5.11
CA ASN A 57 -5.43 -2.03 -6.21
C ASN A 57 -6.40 -1.08 -6.92
N ASN A 58 -7.71 -1.33 -6.81
CA ASN A 58 -8.78 -0.56 -7.44
C ASN A 58 -9.38 0.49 -6.49
N ALA A 59 -8.74 0.79 -5.35
CA ALA A 59 -9.16 1.85 -4.43
C ALA A 59 -9.23 3.23 -5.09
N GLY A 60 -8.47 3.44 -6.18
CA GLY A 60 -8.57 4.64 -7.01
C GLY A 60 -9.96 4.89 -7.58
N ARG A 61 -10.80 3.85 -7.75
CA ARG A 61 -12.21 4.02 -8.12
C ARG A 61 -13.00 4.75 -7.03
N THR A 62 -12.67 4.52 -5.77
CA THR A 62 -13.32 5.20 -4.62
C THR A 62 -12.88 6.65 -4.57
N ALA A 63 -11.58 6.86 -4.73
CA ALA A 63 -11.02 8.20 -4.82
C ALA A 63 -11.66 9.03 -5.96
N GLN A 64 -11.85 8.44 -7.14
CA GLN A 64 -12.50 9.10 -8.27
C GLN A 64 -13.97 9.41 -8.03
N ALA A 65 -14.72 8.47 -7.45
CA ALA A 65 -16.12 8.72 -7.08
C ALA A 65 -16.26 9.86 -6.06
N MET A 66 -15.23 10.08 -5.24
CA MET A 66 -15.12 11.17 -4.27
C MET A 66 -14.51 12.46 -4.86
N GLY A 67 -14.22 12.49 -6.17
CA GLY A 67 -13.68 13.67 -6.85
C GLY A 67 -12.21 13.95 -6.58
N TYR A 68 -11.46 13.00 -6.00
CA TYR A 68 -10.04 13.17 -5.77
C TYR A 68 -9.26 13.00 -7.08
N GLY A 69 -8.21 13.81 -7.26
CA GLY A 69 -7.39 13.82 -8.46
C GLY A 69 -6.48 12.57 -8.62
N ARG A 70 -5.42 12.74 -9.41
CA ARG A 70 -4.41 11.70 -9.68
C ARG A 70 -3.73 11.21 -8.40
N ALA A 71 -3.55 9.90 -8.26
CA ALA A 71 -2.79 9.31 -7.15
C ALA A 71 -1.30 9.59 -7.28
N ASP A 72 -0.60 9.76 -6.15
CA ASP A 72 0.86 9.81 -6.15
C ASP A 72 1.48 8.43 -6.43
N LEU A 73 0.87 7.38 -5.85
CA LEU A 73 1.29 5.99 -6.00
C LEU A 73 0.07 5.08 -6.04
N THR A 74 0.06 4.11 -6.95
CA THR A 74 -0.89 2.99 -6.91
C THR A 74 -0.13 1.68 -6.77
N VAL A 75 -0.58 0.82 -5.86
CA VAL A 75 0.01 -0.49 -5.60
C VAL A 75 -0.95 -1.57 -6.01
N ARG A 76 -0.61 -2.32 -7.07
CA ARG A 76 -1.55 -3.23 -7.73
C ARG A 76 -1.06 -4.67 -7.70
N ALA A 77 -1.91 -5.62 -7.35
CA ALA A 77 -1.63 -7.04 -7.53
C ALA A 77 -1.77 -7.44 -9.02
N LYS A 78 -0.88 -8.31 -9.53
CA LYS A 78 -0.95 -8.83 -10.93
C LYS A 78 -2.35 -9.30 -11.35
N LYS A 79 -3.05 -10.01 -10.46
CA LYS A 79 -4.34 -10.65 -10.77
C LYS A 79 -5.55 -9.73 -10.63
N LYS A 80 -5.38 -8.44 -10.29
CA LYS A 80 -6.51 -7.51 -10.11
C LYS A 80 -7.02 -7.03 -11.47
N SER A 81 -8.33 -7.19 -11.69
CA SER A 81 -8.99 -6.86 -12.95
C SER A 81 -8.88 -5.37 -13.25
N TRP A 82 -8.39 -5.04 -14.44
CA TRP A 82 -8.35 -3.67 -14.95
C TRP A 82 -9.73 -3.17 -15.35
N GLU A 83 -10.67 -4.07 -15.66
CA GLU A 83 -12.07 -3.71 -15.95
C GLU A 83 -12.81 -3.17 -14.72
N GLU A 84 -12.44 -3.61 -13.52
CA GLU A 84 -13.04 -3.10 -12.27
C GLU A 84 -12.68 -1.62 -12.02
N HIS A 85 -11.58 -1.13 -12.60
CA HIS A 85 -11.16 0.28 -12.55
C HIS A 85 -10.38 0.65 -13.82
N ARG A 86 -11.14 0.87 -14.91
CA ARG A 86 -10.61 1.20 -16.24
C ARG A 86 -9.93 2.57 -16.33
N HIS A 87 -10.22 3.43 -15.36
CA HIS A 87 -9.75 4.81 -15.29
C HIS A 87 -8.58 4.95 -14.32
N THR A 88 -7.67 3.97 -14.24
CA THR A 88 -6.52 4.10 -13.34
C THR A 88 -5.72 5.38 -13.68
N ASP A 89 -5.55 6.27 -12.71
CA ASP A 89 -4.84 7.55 -12.87
C ASP A 89 -3.82 7.75 -11.74
N THR A 90 -2.53 7.58 -12.05
CA THR A 90 -1.45 7.54 -11.06
C THR A 90 -0.11 8.03 -11.59
N ARG A 91 0.65 8.74 -10.75
CA ARG A 91 2.01 9.18 -11.10
C ARG A 91 2.99 8.00 -11.10
N LEU A 92 2.85 7.07 -10.14
CA LEU A 92 3.68 5.87 -10.03
C LEU A 92 2.83 4.63 -9.85
N LEU A 93 3.17 3.55 -10.57
CA LEU A 93 2.59 2.23 -10.37
C LEU A 93 3.63 1.28 -9.79
N LEU A 94 3.40 0.83 -8.56
CA LEU A 94 4.14 -0.29 -7.98
C LEU A 94 3.34 -1.58 -8.24
N TRP A 95 3.76 -2.31 -9.26
CA TRP A 95 3.03 -3.49 -9.73
C TRP A 95 3.63 -4.75 -9.11
N ILE A 96 2.83 -5.50 -8.33
CA ILE A 96 3.27 -6.78 -7.77
C ILE A 96 3.38 -7.80 -8.90
N HIS A 97 4.60 -7.96 -9.43
CA HIS A 97 4.89 -8.76 -10.59
C HIS A 97 6.30 -9.36 -10.50
N THR A 98 6.53 -10.44 -11.24
CA THR A 98 7.84 -11.13 -11.32
C THR A 98 8.71 -10.66 -12.48
N VAL A 99 8.16 -9.86 -13.40
CA VAL A 99 8.89 -9.47 -14.61
C VAL A 99 9.82 -8.29 -14.31
N PRO A 100 10.92 -8.14 -15.06
CA PRO A 100 11.82 -6.99 -14.91
C PRO A 100 11.10 -5.66 -15.19
N ALA A 101 11.61 -4.58 -14.59
CA ALA A 101 11.04 -3.25 -14.72
C ALA A 101 10.93 -2.77 -16.17
N LEU A 102 11.89 -3.14 -17.02
CA LEU A 102 11.92 -2.80 -18.45
C LEU A 102 10.77 -3.42 -19.25
N VAL A 103 10.21 -4.53 -18.77
CA VAL A 103 9.14 -5.26 -19.48
C VAL A 103 7.75 -4.76 -19.06
N LEU A 104 7.61 -4.17 -17.86
CA LEU A 104 6.30 -3.74 -17.35
C LEU A 104 5.57 -2.74 -18.25
N PRO A 105 6.22 -1.71 -18.83
CA PRO A 105 5.54 -0.80 -19.76
C PRO A 105 4.90 -1.51 -20.95
N LEU A 106 5.53 -2.57 -21.47
CA LEU A 106 4.97 -3.34 -22.58
C LEU A 106 3.68 -4.08 -22.17
N LEU A 107 3.62 -4.56 -20.93
CA LEU A 107 2.42 -5.22 -20.38
C LEU A 107 1.27 -4.25 -20.07
N LEU A 108 1.51 -2.94 -20.17
CA LEU A 108 0.49 -1.91 -20.00
C LEU A 108 -0.13 -1.46 -21.33
N ILE A 109 0.48 -1.76 -22.49
CA ILE A 109 0.02 -1.25 -23.80
C ILE A 109 -1.45 -1.58 -24.09
N ASP A 110 -1.93 -2.73 -23.65
CA ASP A 110 -3.28 -3.24 -23.86
C ASP A 110 -4.21 -3.08 -22.65
N LYS A 111 -3.80 -2.32 -21.63
CA LYS A 111 -4.57 -2.17 -20.38
C LYS A 111 -5.35 -0.86 -20.38
N PRO A 112 -6.61 -0.85 -19.90
CA PRO A 112 -7.36 0.38 -19.74
C PRO A 112 -6.85 1.16 -18.53
N TYR A 113 -6.40 2.38 -18.75
CA TYR A 113 -6.05 3.38 -17.73
C TYR A 113 -6.07 4.79 -18.35
N ASP A 114 -6.22 5.81 -17.52
CA ASP A 114 -6.15 7.21 -17.97
C ASP A 114 -4.69 7.70 -17.98
N HIS A 115 -3.95 7.41 -16.91
CA HIS A 115 -2.51 7.73 -16.84
C HIS A 115 -1.74 6.85 -15.88
N ILE A 116 -0.58 6.38 -16.32
CA ILE A 116 0.45 5.74 -15.48
C ILE A 116 1.78 6.40 -15.82
N GLY A 117 2.37 7.17 -14.89
CA GLY A 117 3.61 7.89 -15.14
C GLY A 117 4.84 6.97 -15.24
N LYS A 118 5.23 6.32 -14.14
CA LYS A 118 6.31 5.31 -14.14
C LYS A 118 5.89 4.06 -13.40
N VAL A 119 6.30 2.90 -13.93
CA VAL A 119 5.99 1.60 -13.35
C VAL A 119 7.25 0.92 -12.80
N ARG A 120 7.12 0.22 -11.66
CA ARG A 120 8.19 -0.59 -11.07
C ARG A 120 7.62 -1.90 -10.52
N PRO A 121 8.35 -3.04 -10.61
CA PRO A 121 7.91 -4.28 -9.99
C PRO A 121 8.12 -4.23 -8.48
N LEU A 122 7.18 -4.83 -7.75
CA LEU A 122 7.41 -5.30 -6.38
C LEU A 122 7.28 -6.82 -6.38
N ARG A 123 8.37 -7.55 -6.16
CA ARG A 123 8.27 -9.01 -6.11
C ARG A 123 7.59 -9.43 -4.81
N ARG A 124 6.84 -10.52 -4.87
CA ARG A 124 6.15 -11.09 -3.70
C ARG A 124 7.13 -11.37 -2.55
N ARG A 125 8.28 -11.97 -2.86
CA ARG A 125 9.34 -12.25 -1.88
C ARG A 125 9.84 -10.99 -1.18
N ASP A 126 10.10 -9.92 -1.95
CA ASP A 126 10.62 -8.67 -1.39
C ASP A 126 9.56 -8.02 -0.51
N ARG A 127 8.29 -8.02 -0.94
CA ARG A 127 7.15 -7.57 -0.14
C ARG A 127 7.04 -8.34 1.19
N GLU A 128 7.17 -9.66 1.17
CA GLU A 128 7.10 -10.49 2.39
C GLU A 128 8.31 -10.25 3.29
N ARG A 129 9.50 -10.05 2.72
CA ARG A 129 10.72 -9.69 3.47
C ARG A 129 10.58 -8.35 4.17
N VAL A 130 9.99 -7.35 3.50
CA VAL A 130 9.71 -6.03 4.08
C VAL A 130 8.77 -6.14 5.29
N VAL A 131 7.71 -6.95 5.18
CA VAL A 131 6.77 -7.16 6.29
C VAL A 131 7.49 -7.82 7.48
N LEU A 132 8.27 -8.87 7.23
CA LEU A 132 9.04 -9.54 8.26
C LEU A 132 10.04 -8.59 8.95
N GLU A 133 10.79 -7.81 8.17
CA GLU A 133 11.77 -6.86 8.73
C GLU A 133 11.11 -5.83 9.66
N VAL A 134 10.01 -5.24 9.22
CA VAL A 134 9.40 -4.11 9.93
C VAL A 134 8.55 -4.56 11.12
N SER A 135 7.83 -5.67 10.99
CA SER A 135 6.94 -6.15 12.06
C SER A 135 7.60 -7.16 13.00
N GLY A 136 8.70 -7.81 12.58
CA GLY A 136 9.28 -8.96 13.27
C GLY A 136 8.43 -10.23 13.19
N ILE A 137 7.30 -10.22 12.47
CA ILE A 137 6.35 -11.34 12.43
C ILE A 137 6.61 -12.23 11.21
N ALA A 138 6.90 -13.50 11.48
CA ALA A 138 6.87 -14.55 10.48
C ALA A 138 5.43 -15.04 10.29
N LEU A 139 4.92 -14.94 9.06
CA LEU A 139 3.52 -15.26 8.74
C LEU A 139 3.31 -16.71 8.29
N ASP A 140 4.35 -17.52 8.22
CA ASP A 140 4.29 -18.92 7.74
C ASP A 140 3.33 -19.80 8.55
N LYS A 141 3.01 -19.40 9.79
CA LYS A 141 2.11 -20.11 10.71
C LYS A 141 0.91 -19.28 11.18
N ILE A 142 0.66 -18.13 10.55
CA ILE A 142 -0.45 -17.24 10.92
C ILE A 142 -1.44 -17.18 9.78
N GLY A 143 -2.71 -17.45 10.08
CA GLY A 143 -3.79 -17.53 9.09
C GLY A 143 -3.56 -18.61 8.03
N ASP A 144 -4.36 -18.54 6.95
CA ASP A 144 -4.36 -19.56 5.90
C ASP A 144 -3.48 -19.20 4.69
N LEU A 145 -3.11 -17.92 4.53
CA LEU A 145 -2.48 -17.42 3.31
C LEU A 145 -1.00 -17.12 3.49
N GLY A 146 -0.54 -16.99 4.73
CA GLY A 146 0.85 -16.69 5.07
C GLY A 146 1.32 -15.34 4.54
N LYS A 147 0.40 -14.39 4.40
CA LYS A 147 0.68 -13.01 3.95
C LYS A 147 -0.44 -12.06 4.36
N VAL A 148 -0.06 -10.83 4.67
CA VAL A 148 -0.98 -9.69 4.87
C VAL A 148 -1.61 -9.20 3.57
N THR A 149 -2.61 -8.32 3.66
CA THR A 149 -3.17 -7.56 2.53
C THR A 149 -2.17 -6.55 1.97
N ASN A 150 -2.46 -6.01 0.79
CA ASN A 150 -1.58 -5.00 0.18
C ASN A 150 -1.52 -3.71 1.00
N GLY A 151 -2.60 -3.31 1.67
CA GLY A 151 -2.59 -2.10 2.52
C GLY A 151 -1.60 -2.21 3.67
N VAL A 152 -1.69 -3.28 4.46
CA VAL A 152 -0.78 -3.53 5.60
C VAL A 152 0.67 -3.73 5.12
N ALA A 153 0.90 -4.44 4.01
CA ALA A 153 2.24 -4.53 3.45
C ALA A 153 2.80 -3.18 2.99
N MET A 154 1.95 -2.27 2.50
CA MET A 154 2.40 -0.94 2.09
C MET A 154 2.67 -0.01 3.26
N ALA A 155 2.01 -0.21 4.40
CA ALA A 155 2.43 0.42 5.64
C ALA A 155 3.85 -0.01 6.02
N CYS A 156 4.13 -1.32 6.04
CA CYS A 156 5.49 -1.82 6.31
C CYS A 156 6.51 -1.26 5.29
N TYR A 157 6.15 -1.23 4.01
CA TYR A 157 7.00 -0.67 2.96
C TYR A 157 7.32 0.82 3.18
N GLY A 158 6.34 1.65 3.53
CA GLY A 158 6.59 3.05 3.85
C GLY A 158 7.48 3.21 5.10
N LEU A 159 7.23 2.42 6.15
CA LEU A 159 8.01 2.46 7.39
C LEU A 159 9.49 2.10 7.16
N LEU A 160 9.76 1.05 6.36
CA LEU A 160 11.12 0.65 5.97
C LEU A 160 11.85 1.76 5.20
N LEU A 161 11.11 2.49 4.37
CA LEU A 161 11.65 3.59 3.59
C LEU A 161 11.81 4.89 4.40
N GLY A 162 11.31 4.94 5.63
CA GLY A 162 11.43 6.13 6.47
C GLY A 162 10.40 7.22 6.18
N VAL A 163 9.25 6.86 5.60
CA VAL A 163 8.11 7.80 5.43
C VAL A 163 7.75 8.38 6.81
N PRO A 164 7.53 9.70 6.92
CA PRO A 164 7.38 10.38 8.22
C PRO A 164 6.10 10.02 8.97
N GLU A 165 4.99 9.77 8.28
CA GLU A 165 3.75 9.25 8.85
C GLU A 165 3.00 8.44 7.79
N ILE A 166 2.30 7.39 8.21
CA ILE A 166 1.45 6.55 7.40
C ILE A 166 0.09 6.44 8.05
N VAL A 167 -0.93 6.87 7.32
CA VAL A 167 -2.32 6.82 7.73
C VAL A 167 -3.05 5.79 6.88
N LEU A 168 -3.66 4.80 7.52
CA LEU A 168 -4.49 3.80 6.87
C LEU A 168 -5.95 4.30 6.81
N SER A 169 -6.57 4.21 5.63
CA SER A 169 -7.99 4.50 5.43
C SER A 169 -8.61 3.43 4.52
N GLY A 170 -9.88 3.09 4.74
CA GLY A 170 -10.52 2.04 3.94
C GLY A 170 -9.93 0.64 4.17
N ILE A 171 -9.40 0.39 5.37
CA ILE A 171 -8.90 -0.92 5.82
C ILE A 171 -9.71 -1.34 7.04
N SER A 172 -10.12 -2.61 7.10
CA SER A 172 -10.90 -3.15 8.20
C SER A 172 -10.54 -4.62 8.43
N LEU A 173 -10.52 -5.02 9.69
CA LEU A 173 -10.31 -6.41 10.11
C LEU A 173 -11.64 -7.17 10.28
N SER A 174 -12.75 -6.44 10.49
CA SER A 174 -14.08 -6.99 10.78
C SER A 174 -15.09 -6.84 9.64
N LYS A 175 -15.00 -5.76 8.85
CA LYS A 175 -15.95 -5.50 7.75
C LYS A 175 -15.69 -6.43 6.58
N MET A 176 -16.73 -7.18 6.22
CA MET A 176 -16.77 -8.09 5.08
C MET A 176 -16.95 -7.29 3.78
N GLY A 177 -16.19 -7.63 2.73
CA GLY A 177 -16.38 -7.09 1.37
C GLY A 177 -15.43 -5.96 0.95
N HIS A 178 -15.30 -5.80 -0.36
CA HIS A 178 -14.76 -4.60 -1.00
C HIS A 178 -15.92 -3.63 -1.29
N SER A 179 -15.67 -2.31 -1.32
CA SER A 179 -16.67 -1.28 -1.69
C SER A 179 -17.35 -1.49 -3.06
N TYR A 180 -16.83 -2.43 -3.86
CA TYR A 180 -17.29 -2.74 -5.22
C TYR A 180 -17.70 -4.20 -5.45
N ASP A 181 -17.62 -5.07 -4.44
CA ASP A 181 -18.03 -6.48 -4.58
C ASP A 181 -19.39 -6.69 -3.88
N GLU A 182 -20.48 -6.74 -4.65
CA GLU A 182 -21.78 -7.28 -4.21
C GLU A 182 -21.68 -8.79 -3.84
N LEU A 183 -20.55 -9.43 -4.17
CA LEU A 183 -20.31 -10.86 -4.02
C LEU A 183 -19.81 -11.31 -2.63
N GLY A 184 -19.78 -10.42 -1.63
CA GLY A 184 -19.57 -10.79 -0.22
C GLY A 184 -18.33 -11.66 0.06
N ARG A 185 -17.28 -11.54 -0.76
CA ARG A 185 -16.11 -12.42 -0.65
C ARG A 185 -15.44 -12.22 0.71
N ARG A 186 -15.37 -13.32 1.49
CA ARG A 186 -14.76 -13.36 2.81
C ARG A 186 -13.32 -12.85 2.76
N ARG A 187 -12.99 -11.88 3.61
CA ARG A 187 -11.61 -11.40 3.76
C ARG A 187 -10.80 -12.53 4.39
N ARG A 188 -9.82 -13.05 3.65
CA ARG A 188 -9.05 -14.25 4.05
C ARG A 188 -7.78 -13.98 4.85
N GLN A 189 -7.39 -12.71 4.98
CA GLN A 189 -6.09 -12.29 5.53
C GLN A 189 -6.22 -11.58 6.88
N VAL A 190 -7.33 -11.81 7.59
CA VAL A 190 -7.67 -11.05 8.79
C VAL A 190 -6.68 -11.34 9.92
N ASP A 191 -6.33 -12.60 10.13
CA ASP A 191 -5.41 -13.00 11.20
C ASP A 191 -3.99 -12.50 10.93
N GLU A 192 -3.52 -12.58 9.68
CA GLU A 192 -2.23 -12.02 9.28
C GLU A 192 -2.17 -10.51 9.44
N ASP A 193 -3.20 -9.79 8.97
CA ASP A 193 -3.27 -8.32 9.11
C ASP A 193 -3.31 -7.92 10.59
N ARG A 194 -4.10 -8.62 11.41
CA ARG A 194 -4.19 -8.36 12.86
C ARG A 194 -2.84 -8.56 13.53
N ALA A 195 -2.16 -9.68 13.28
CA ALA A 195 -0.86 -9.97 13.88
C ALA A 195 0.18 -8.87 13.58
N VAL A 196 0.26 -8.43 12.32
CA VAL A 196 1.21 -7.39 11.91
C VAL A 196 0.84 -6.02 12.49
N LEU A 197 -0.44 -5.62 12.41
CA LEU A 197 -0.85 -4.32 12.93
C LEU A 197 -0.72 -4.23 14.46
N THR A 198 -1.01 -5.32 15.19
CA THR A 198 -0.79 -5.39 16.63
C THR A 198 0.69 -5.32 16.99
N ALA A 199 1.58 -5.98 16.22
CA ALA A 199 3.02 -5.84 16.41
C ALA A 199 3.51 -4.40 16.20
N LEU A 200 2.83 -3.64 15.33
CA LEU A 200 3.12 -2.25 15.01
C LEU A 200 2.33 -1.22 15.84
N ALA A 201 1.56 -1.65 16.85
CA ALA A 201 0.71 -0.76 17.66
C ALA A 201 1.48 0.40 18.31
N ARG A 202 2.77 0.20 18.62
CA ARG A 202 3.65 1.21 19.23
C ARG A 202 4.46 2.04 18.24
N GLU A 203 4.35 1.79 16.93
CA GLU A 203 5.05 2.60 15.91
C GLU A 203 4.37 3.98 15.80
N PRO A 204 5.02 5.07 16.23
CA PRO A 204 4.38 6.39 16.28
C PRO A 204 4.00 6.94 14.89
N ARG A 205 4.68 6.48 13.85
CA ARG A 205 4.43 6.89 12.46
C ARG A 205 3.24 6.17 11.84
N LEU A 206 2.65 5.16 12.47
CA LEU A 206 1.50 4.42 11.93
C LEU A 206 0.22 4.84 12.64
N ALA A 207 -0.77 5.25 11.85
CA ALA A 207 -2.10 5.59 12.32
C ALA A 207 -3.19 5.08 11.36
N THR A 208 -4.44 5.19 11.77
CA THR A 208 -5.62 4.89 10.94
C THR A 208 -6.68 5.96 11.12
N THR A 209 -7.48 6.21 10.09
CA THR A 209 -8.70 7.02 10.21
C THR A 209 -9.91 6.19 10.61
N GLU A 210 -9.80 4.87 10.63
CA GLU A 210 -10.89 3.94 10.92
C GLU A 210 -10.93 3.58 12.42
N PRO A 211 -11.96 3.99 13.19
CA PRO A 211 -12.05 3.71 14.63
C PRO A 211 -12.05 2.22 14.96
N ASP A 212 -12.76 1.42 14.18
CA ASP A 212 -12.83 -0.04 14.35
C ASP A 212 -11.43 -0.67 14.20
N LEU A 213 -10.65 -0.21 13.21
CA LEU A 213 -9.30 -0.71 12.99
C LEU A 213 -8.37 -0.32 14.14
N ALA A 214 -8.48 0.91 14.65
CA ALA A 214 -7.71 1.37 15.81
C ALA A 214 -8.01 0.51 17.05
N ALA A 215 -9.29 0.28 17.35
CA ALA A 215 -9.72 -0.54 18.48
C ALA A 215 -9.26 -2.00 18.36
N GLU A 216 -9.34 -2.58 17.15
CA GLU A 216 -9.03 -3.99 16.91
C GLU A 216 -7.53 -4.31 16.83
N SER A 217 -6.71 -3.35 16.42
CA SER A 217 -5.27 -3.55 16.22
C SER A 217 -4.39 -2.87 17.26
N GLY A 218 -4.92 -1.85 17.97
CA GLY A 218 -4.18 -1.04 18.92
C GLY A 218 -3.34 0.07 18.29
N ILE A 219 -3.35 0.23 16.97
CA ILE A 219 -2.68 1.37 16.31
C ILE A 219 -3.42 2.68 16.64
N ARG A 220 -2.69 3.79 16.61
CA ARG A 220 -3.22 5.12 16.91
C ARG A 220 -4.35 5.52 15.94
N LEU A 221 -5.44 6.05 16.47
CA LEU A 221 -6.43 6.77 15.67
C LEU A 221 -5.83 8.13 15.26
N TRP A 222 -5.84 8.41 13.96
CA TRP A 222 -5.30 9.65 13.41
C TRP A 222 -6.21 10.82 13.75
N THR A 223 -5.59 11.92 14.15
CA THR A 223 -6.21 13.22 14.41
C THR A 223 -5.47 14.24 13.57
N ALA A 224 -6.19 15.20 12.99
CA ALA A 224 -5.54 16.31 12.29
C ALA A 224 -4.54 17.02 13.24
N PRO A 225 -3.36 17.40 12.74
CA PRO A 225 -2.42 18.24 13.49
C PRO A 225 -2.98 19.66 13.73
#